data_AF-A0A956QL41-F1
#
_entry.id   AF-A0A956QL41-F1
#
_cell.length_a   1.000
_cell.length_b   1.000
_cell.length_c   1.000
_cell.angle_alpha   90.00
_cell.angle_beta   90.00
_cell.angle_gamma   90.00
#
_symmetry.space_group_name_H-M   'P 1'
#
loop_
_entity.id
_entity.type
_entity.pdbx_description
1 polymer ?
#
loop_
_entity_poly.entity_id
_entity_poly.type
_entity_poly.pdbx_seq_one_letter_code
_entity_poly.pdbx_strand_id
1 'polypeptide(L)' 'AKAEMLDVPSLLGLWRSAPYLHDNRAASLEEVLGEYNPVDGHGHTRDLSQSERADLITFLESL' A
#
# COMPACT_ATOMS: atom_id res chain seq x y z
N ALA A 1 -20.38 0.79 -9.63
CA ALA A 1 -19.34 0.28 -10.55
C ALA A 1 -18.86 -1.06 -10.01
N LYS A 2 -18.74 -2.10 -10.84
CA LYS A 2 -18.19 -3.39 -10.41
C LYS A 2 -16.71 -3.13 -10.12
N ALA A 3 -16.26 -3.32 -8.88
CA ALA A 3 -14.84 -3.36 -8.61
C ALA A 3 -14.27 -4.48 -9.47
N GLU A 4 -13.36 -4.17 -10.39
CA GLU A 4 -12.60 -5.20 -11.07
C GLU A 4 -11.87 -5.99 -9.99
N MET A 5 -12.13 -7.30 -9.95
CA MET A 5 -11.52 -8.17 -8.95
C MET A 5 -10.07 -8.35 -9.37
N LEU A 6 -9.16 -7.66 -8.69
CA LEU A 6 -7.73 -7.77 -8.92
C LEU A 6 -7.18 -8.92 -8.10
N ASP A 7 -6.23 -9.64 -8.68
CA ASP A 7 -5.44 -10.61 -7.93
C ASP A 7 -4.54 -9.85 -6.95
N VAL A 8 -4.53 -10.29 -5.68
CA VAL A 8 -3.68 -9.70 -4.65
C VAL A 8 -2.25 -10.22 -4.85
N PRO A 9 -1.27 -9.34 -5.18
CA PRO A 9 0.11 -9.76 -5.37
C PRO A 9 0.76 -10.17 -4.05
N SER A 10 1.83 -10.98 -4.14
CA SER A 10 2.70 -11.27 -2.99
C SER A 10 3.37 -9.99 -2.48
N LEU A 11 3.51 -9.89 -1.16
CA LEU A 11 4.29 -8.82 -0.51
C LEU A 11 5.79 -9.14 -0.40
N LEU A 12 6.20 -10.38 -0.66
CA LEU A 12 7.62 -10.75 -0.61
C LEU A 12 8.43 -10.04 -1.70
N GLY A 13 9.49 -9.33 -1.31
CA GLY A 13 10.35 -8.58 -2.22
C GLY A 13 9.74 -7.30 -2.79
N LEU A 14 8.65 -6.79 -2.20
CA LEU A 14 7.95 -5.58 -2.69
C LEU A 14 8.82 -4.33 -2.69
N TRP A 15 9.89 -4.29 -1.90
CA TRP A 15 10.83 -3.16 -1.86
C TRP A 15 11.53 -2.89 -3.20
N ARG A 16 11.52 -3.87 -4.13
CA ARG A 16 12.07 -3.73 -5.49
C ARG A 16 11.02 -3.47 -6.58
N SER A 17 9.74 -3.35 -6.22
CA SER A 17 8.65 -3.36 -7.20
C SER A 17 7.96 -2.02 -7.39
N ALA A 18 8.47 -0.92 -6.82
CA ALA A 18 7.93 0.40 -7.10
C ALA A 18 8.02 0.72 -8.61
N PRO A 19 7.03 1.41 -9.20
CA PRO A 19 5.80 1.93 -8.57
C PRO A 19 4.78 0.84 -8.23
N TYR A 20 3.97 1.09 -7.20
CA TYR A 20 2.98 0.16 -6.67
C TYR A 20 1.60 0.33 -7.32
N LEU A 21 0.73 -0.66 -7.02
CA LEU A 21 -0.61 -0.85 -7.59
C LEU A 21 -0.57 -1.31 -9.07
N HIS A 22 -1.68 -1.90 -9.52
CA HIS A 22 -1.80 -2.48 -10.86
C HIS A 22 -1.68 -1.46 -12.01
N ASP A 23 -1.89 -0.17 -11.71
CA ASP A 23 -1.81 0.96 -12.62
C ASP A 23 -0.54 1.81 -12.41
N ASN A 24 0.39 1.37 -11.55
CA ASN A 24 1.67 2.04 -11.24
C ASN A 24 1.52 3.48 -10.72
N ARG A 25 0.36 3.85 -10.18
CA ARG A 25 0.10 5.24 -9.77
C ARG A 25 0.76 5.63 -8.45
N ALA A 26 1.13 4.67 -7.61
CA ALA A 26 1.74 4.94 -6.31
C ALA A 26 3.26 4.82 -6.38
N ALA A 27 3.98 5.92 -6.21
CA ALA A 27 5.44 5.93 -6.25
C ALA A 27 6.07 5.35 -4.99
N SER A 28 5.34 5.35 -3.86
CA SER A 28 5.84 4.85 -2.57
C SER A 28 4.75 4.13 -1.76
N LEU A 29 5.15 3.43 -0.70
CA LEU A 29 4.22 2.77 0.22
C LEU A 29 3.42 3.77 1.06
N GLU A 30 3.98 4.95 1.34
CA GLU A 30 3.27 6.07 1.97
C GLU A 30 2.05 6.49 1.15
N GLU A 31 2.20 6.56 -0.17
CA GLU A 31 1.11 6.89 -1.09
C GLU A 31 0.07 5.76 -1.14
N VAL A 32 0.50 4.48 -1.16
CA VAL A 32 -0.43 3.33 -1.10
C VAL A 32 -1.29 3.37 0.16
N LEU A 33 -0.67 3.61 1.33
CA LEU A 33 -1.35 3.58 2.63
C LEU A 33 -2.07 4.91 2.97
N GLY A 34 -1.91 5.94 2.14
CA GLY A 34 -2.48 7.28 2.31
C GLY A 34 -3.31 7.70 1.12
N GLU A 35 -2.68 8.40 0.19
CA GLU A 35 -3.31 9.05 -0.97
C GLU A 35 -4.19 8.08 -1.79
N TYR A 36 -3.72 6.85 -1.99
CA TYR A 36 -4.42 5.82 -2.76
C TYR A 36 -5.28 4.87 -1.92
N ASN A 37 -5.53 5.21 -0.64
CA ASN A 37 -6.46 4.50 0.23
C ASN A 37 -7.57 5.40 0.85
N PRO A 38 -8.27 6.24 0.07
CA PRO A 38 -9.22 7.23 0.63
C PRO A 38 -10.47 6.61 1.28
N VAL A 39 -10.80 5.37 0.94
CA VAL A 39 -12.00 4.65 1.40
C VAL A 39 -11.68 3.42 2.26
N ASP A 40 -10.42 3.27 2.72
CA ASP A 40 -9.92 2.08 3.43
C ASP A 40 -10.11 0.74 2.69
N GLY A 41 -10.00 0.77 1.37
CA GLY A 41 -9.99 -0.45 0.55
C GLY A 41 -8.71 -1.28 0.72
N HIS A 42 -7.62 -0.66 1.18
CA HIS A 42 -6.35 -1.30 1.53
C HIS A 42 -6.15 -1.38 3.06
N GLY A 43 -7.24 -1.56 3.81
CA GLY A 43 -7.25 -1.60 5.28
C GLY A 43 -7.40 -0.22 5.92
N HIS A 44 -7.65 -0.21 7.23
CA HIS A 44 -7.86 1.01 8.01
C HIS A 44 -6.54 1.72 8.37
N THR A 45 -5.83 2.23 7.37
CA THR A 45 -4.49 2.82 7.53
C THR A 45 -4.51 4.34 7.69
N ARG A 46 -5.66 4.98 7.44
CA ARG A 46 -5.84 6.43 7.58
C ARG A 46 -5.71 6.93 9.02
N ASP A 47 -6.09 6.10 9.98
CA ASP A 47 -6.12 6.44 11.41
C ASP A 47 -4.80 6.11 12.12
N LEU A 48 -3.84 5.49 11.41
CA LEU A 48 -2.50 5.25 11.95
C LEU A 48 -1.79 6.57 12.20
N SER A 49 -1.15 6.66 13.36
CA SER A 49 -0.17 7.70 13.62
C SER A 49 0.99 7.63 12.63
N GLN A 50 1.75 8.72 12.52
CA GLN A 50 2.91 8.77 11.64
C GLN A 50 3.94 7.69 11.97
N SER A 51 4.16 7.39 13.26
CA SER A 51 5.07 6.33 13.70
C SER A 51 4.57 4.94 13.34
N GLU A 52 3.28 4.64 13.59
CA GLU A 52 2.71 3.34 13.23
C GLU A 52 2.75 3.09 11.73
N ARG A 53 2.54 4.15 10.94
CA ARG A 53 2.67 4.08 9.48
C ARG A 53 4.12 3.82 9.05
N ALA A 54 5.09 4.50 9.65
CA ALA A 54 6.50 4.28 9.36
C ALA A 54 6.96 2.86 9.75
N ASP A 55 6.48 2.35 10.88
CA ASP A 55 6.76 0.97 11.33
C ASP A 55 6.15 -0.05 10.37
N LEU A 56 4.92 0.18 9.91
CA LEU A 56 4.27 -0.67 8.90
C LEU A 56 5.06 -0.69 7.58
N ILE A 57 5.51 0.47 7.11
CA ILE A 57 6.34 0.57 5.90
C ILE A 57 7.65 -0.18 6.08
N THR A 58 8.33 0.03 7.21
CA THR A 58 9.59 -0.68 7.53
C THR A 58 9.38 -2.20 7.55
N PHE A 59 8.27 -2.67 8.11
CA PHE A 59 7.92 -4.08 8.10
C PHE A 59 7.72 -4.60 6.66
N LEU A 60 6.96 -3.89 5.83
CA LEU A 60 6.71 -4.25 4.44
C LEU A 60 8.00 -4.30 3.60
N GLU A 61 8.93 -3.37 3.83
CA GLU A 61 10.22 -3.35 3.15
C GLU A 61 11.16 -4.50 3.57
N SER A 62 10.92 -5.10 4.74
CA SER A 62 11.71 -6.23 5.25
C SER A 62 11.32 -7.60 4.64
N LEU A 63 10.23 -7.65 3.86
CA LEU A 63 9.69 -8.85 3.21
C LEU A 63 10.31 -9.10 1.83
#